data_AF-A0A947ADP1-F1
#
_entry.id   AF-A0A947ADP1-F1
#
_cell.length_a   1.000
_cell.length_b   1.000
_cell.length_c   1.000
_cell.angle_alpha   90.00
_cell.angle_beta   90.00
_cell.angle_gamma   90.00
#
_symmetry.space_group_name_H-M   'P 1'
#
loop_
_entity.id
_entity.type
_entity.pdbx_description
1 polymer ?
#
loop_
_entity_poly.entity_id
_entity_poly.type
_entity_poly.pdbx_seq_one_letter_code
_entity_poly.pdbx_strand_id
1 'polypeptide(L)'
;MFQTNAELILASQSPRRIDFFSELGLRFTSYPADINETRRENEAPIPFVKRIACEKAEHVGKRYSAAWIVSADTIVTIDQDVLGKPQSVGEAAEM
;
A
#
# COMPACT_ATOMS: atom_id res chain seq x y z
N MET A 1 17.25 -17.63 -1.14
CA MET A 1 15.80 -17.33 -1.14
C MET A 1 15.30 -17.60 0.27
N PHE A 2 14.69 -16.60 0.91
CA PHE A 2 14.18 -16.71 2.28
C PHE A 2 12.78 -17.31 2.28
N GLN A 3 12.51 -18.19 3.24
CA GLN A 3 11.21 -18.80 3.47
C GLN A 3 10.70 -18.42 4.86
N THR A 4 9.42 -18.05 4.92
CA THR A 4 8.67 -17.82 6.14
C THR A 4 8.06 -19.12 6.66
N ASN A 5 7.69 -19.17 7.94
CA ASN A 5 7.01 -20.31 8.57
C ASN A 5 5.52 -20.43 8.20
N ALA A 6 4.97 -19.45 7.48
CA ALA A 6 3.64 -19.40 6.92
C ALA A 6 3.70 -18.72 5.54
N GLU A 7 2.63 -18.75 4.75
CA GLU A 7 2.57 -18.02 3.48
C GLU A 7 2.79 -16.52 3.71
N LEU A 8 3.53 -15.86 2.82
CA LEU A 8 3.73 -14.41 2.84
C LEU A 8 2.91 -13.78 1.72
N ILE A 9 1.92 -12.96 2.07
CA ILE A 9 1.07 -12.23 1.14
C ILE A 9 1.46 -10.75 1.14
N LEU A 10 1.86 -10.24 -0.01
CA LEU A 10 2.00 -8.82 -0.25
C LEU A 10 0.65 -8.26 -0.71
N ALA A 11 -0.03 -7.52 0.17
CA ALA A 11 -1.31 -6.86 -0.09
C ALA A 11 -1.14 -5.61 -0.99
N SER A 12 -0.58 -5.78 -2.19
CA SER A 12 -0.27 -4.68 -3.11
C SER A 12 -0.38 -5.08 -4.57
N GLN A 13 -0.71 -4.09 -5.41
CA GLN A 13 -0.59 -4.16 -6.88
C GLN A 13 0.59 -3.34 -7.40
N SER A 14 1.36 -2.68 -6.53
CA SER A 14 2.42 -1.78 -6.98
C SER A 14 3.60 -2.58 -7.56
N PRO A 15 3.97 -2.40 -8.84
CA PRO A 15 5.13 -3.08 -9.43
C PRO A 15 6.39 -2.82 -8.60
N ARG A 16 6.61 -1.56 -8.19
CA ARG A 16 7.73 -1.16 -7.32
C ARG A 16 7.84 -1.96 -6.02
N ARG A 17 6.71 -2.30 -5.38
CA ARG A 17 6.73 -3.08 -4.11
C ARG A 17 6.96 -4.57 -4.38
N ILE A 18 6.45 -5.09 -5.48
CA ILE A 18 6.68 -6.47 -5.93
C ILE A 18 8.15 -6.66 -6.28
N ASP A 19 8.73 -5.72 -7.03
CA ASP A 19 10.14 -5.72 -7.40
C ASP A 19 11.01 -5.67 -6.14
N PHE A 20 10.72 -4.76 -5.21
CA PHE A 20 11.42 -4.67 -3.92
C PHE A 20 11.40 -6.00 -3.13
N PHE A 21 10.23 -6.63 -2.99
CA PHE A 21 10.14 -7.93 -2.29
C PHE A 21 10.88 -9.06 -3.03
N SER A 22 10.89 -9.01 -4.36
CA SER A 22 11.60 -9.97 -5.20
C SER A 22 13.12 -9.81 -5.08
N GLU A 23 13.62 -8.57 -5.03
CA GLU A 23 15.04 -8.25 -4.80
C GLU A 23 15.53 -8.70 -3.42
N LEU A 24 14.66 -8.65 -2.40
CA LEU A 24 14.95 -9.23 -1.08
C LEU A 24 15.04 -10.77 -1.11
N GLY A 25 14.69 -11.42 -2.22
CA GLY A 25 14.73 -12.86 -2.37
C GLY A 25 13.70 -13.59 -1.52
N LEU A 26 12.58 -12.93 -1.20
CA LEU A 26 11.46 -13.50 -0.46
C LEU A 26 10.58 -14.35 -1.39
N ARG A 27 10.04 -15.46 -0.89
CA ARG A 27 8.92 -16.15 -1.54
C ARG A 27 7.61 -15.56 -1.04
N PHE A 28 6.83 -14.94 -1.93
CA PHE A 28 5.56 -14.30 -1.59
C PHE A 28 4.53 -14.42 -2.72
N THR A 29 3.27 -14.19 -2.37
CA THR A 29 2.16 -14.03 -3.32
C THR A 29 1.70 -12.56 -3.27
N SER A 30 1.57 -11.90 -4.41
CA SER A 30 0.97 -10.56 -4.46
C SER A 30 -0.55 -10.68 -4.58
N TYR A 31 -1.30 -10.02 -3.71
CA TYR A 31 -2.76 -9.98 -3.75
C TYR A 31 -3.28 -8.55 -3.57
N PRO A 32 -4.10 -8.02 -4.48
CA PRO A 32 -4.68 -6.69 -4.31
C PRO A 32 -5.59 -6.58 -3.10
N ALA A 33 -5.52 -5.46 -2.38
CA ALA A 33 -6.60 -5.05 -1.48
C ALA A 33 -7.54 -4.13 -2.24
N ASP A 34 -8.78 -4.55 -2.46
CA ASP A 34 -9.83 -3.72 -3.06
C ASP A 34 -10.59 -3.00 -1.94
N ILE A 35 -10.07 -1.84 -1.55
CA ILE A 35 -10.62 -1.02 -0.47
C ILE A 35 -10.86 0.42 -0.95
N ASN A 36 -11.71 1.15 -0.22
CA ASN A 36 -11.89 2.57 -0.45
C ASN A 36 -10.71 3.36 0.14
N GLU A 37 -9.85 3.88 -0.73
CA GLU A 37 -8.66 4.66 -0.35
C GLU A 37 -8.94 6.16 -0.18
N THR A 38 -10.22 6.57 -0.15
CA THR A 38 -10.60 7.97 0.03
C THR A 38 -10.18 8.47 1.42
N ARG A 39 -9.54 9.63 1.45
CA ARG A 39 -9.19 10.35 2.69
C ARG A 39 -10.46 10.83 3.38
N ARG A 40 -10.56 10.62 4.70
CA ARG A 40 -11.71 11.10 5.47
C ARG A 40 -11.61 12.61 5.66
N GLU A 41 -12.76 13.24 5.91
CA GLU A 41 -12.80 14.68 6.20
C GLU A 41 -11.90 15.00 7.41
N ASN A 42 -11.07 16.05 7.29
CA ASN A 42 -10.12 16.50 8.31
C ASN A 42 -9.08 15.45 8.76
N GLU A 43 -8.88 14.38 8.00
CA GLU A 43 -7.93 13.32 8.37
C GLU A 43 -6.50 13.75 8.07
N ALA A 44 -5.65 13.92 9.09
CA ALA A 44 -4.27 14.33 8.86
C ALA A 44 -3.48 13.29 7.99
N PRO A 45 -2.45 13.72 7.23
CA PRO A 45 -1.74 12.85 6.28
C PRO A 45 -1.17 11.56 6.88
N ILE A 46 -0.53 11.65 8.06
CA ILE A 46 0.07 10.48 8.73
C ILE A 46 -1.00 9.47 9.19
N PRO A 47 -2.06 9.88 9.92
CA PRO A 47 -3.19 9.00 10.20
C PRO A 47 -3.82 8.38 8.96
N PHE A 48 -3.97 9.16 7.89
CA PHE A 48 -4.54 8.70 6.62
C PHE A 48 -3.71 7.56 6.01
N VAL A 49 -2.41 7.77 5.73
CA VAL A 49 -1.57 6.75 5.09
C VAL A 49 -1.45 5.49 5.94
N LYS A 50 -1.36 5.65 7.27
CA LYS A 50 -1.33 4.53 8.20
C LYS A 50 -2.62 3.73 8.17
N ARG A 51 -3.77 4.41 8.19
CA ARG A 51 -5.08 3.78 8.10
C ARG A 51 -5.21 2.97 6.80
N ILE A 52 -4.86 3.56 5.66
CA ILE A 52 -4.94 2.87 4.37
C ILE A 52 -4.04 1.62 4.36
N ALA A 53 -2.81 1.72 4.85
CA ALA A 53 -1.94 0.55 4.97
C ALA A 53 -2.58 -0.55 5.85
N CYS A 54 -3.12 -0.20 7.02
CA CYS A 54 -3.78 -1.16 7.91
C CYS A 54 -5.03 -1.79 7.27
N GLU A 55 -5.92 -0.98 6.68
CA GLU A 55 -7.16 -1.45 6.04
C GLU A 55 -6.85 -2.41 4.87
N LYS A 56 -5.76 -2.18 4.12
CA LYS A 56 -5.29 -3.11 3.08
C LYS A 56 -4.92 -4.48 3.65
N ALA A 57 -4.14 -4.50 4.75
CA ALA A 57 -3.75 -5.74 5.41
C ALA A 57 -4.97 -6.47 6.01
N GLU A 58 -5.85 -5.74 6.69
CA GLU A 58 -7.05 -6.32 7.31
C GLU A 58 -8.01 -6.92 6.26
N HIS A 59 -8.21 -6.23 5.14
CA HIS A 59 -9.05 -6.73 4.05
C HIS A 59 -8.52 -8.06 3.50
N VAL A 60 -7.22 -8.13 3.19
CA VAL A 60 -6.60 -9.35 2.66
C VAL A 60 -6.50 -10.44 3.74
N GLY A 61 -6.27 -10.07 4.99
CA GLY A 61 -6.20 -10.99 6.12
C GLY A 61 -7.50 -11.76 6.37
N LYS A 62 -8.67 -11.19 6.02
CA LYS A 62 -9.96 -11.92 6.05
C LYS A 62 -9.97 -13.13 5.12
N ARG A 63 -9.24 -13.07 4.00
CA ARG A 63 -9.12 -14.17 3.03
C ARG A 63 -7.99 -15.14 3.39
N TYR A 64 -6.89 -14.63 3.93
CA TYR A 64 -5.67 -15.40 4.23
C TYR A 64 -5.41 -15.44 5.75
N SER A 65 -6.27 -16.11 6.49
CA SER A 65 -6.29 -16.08 7.97
C SER A 65 -5.08 -16.75 8.65
N ALA A 66 -4.28 -17.53 7.93
CA ALA A 66 -3.10 -18.23 8.44
C ALA A 66 -1.78 -17.75 7.80
N ALA A 67 -1.81 -16.61 7.09
CA ALA A 67 -0.66 -16.06 6.38
C ALA A 67 -0.11 -14.80 7.05
N TRP A 68 1.16 -14.51 6.79
CA TRP A 68 1.74 -13.19 7.05
C TRP A 68 1.27 -12.21 5.98
N ILE A 69 0.59 -11.15 6.39
CA ILE A 69 0.13 -10.10 5.46
C ILE A 69 1.04 -8.89 5.61
N VAL A 70 1.61 -8.43 4.51
CA VAL A 70 2.35 -7.17 4.45
C VAL A 70 1.63 -6.22 3.50
N SER A 71 1.32 -5.03 3.98
CA SER A 71 0.75 -3.94 3.21
C SER A 71 1.58 -2.67 3.43
N ALA A 72 1.48 -1.75 2.49
CA ALA A 72 2.05 -0.43 2.62
C ALA A 72 1.24 0.56 1.80
N ASP A 73 1.24 1.81 2.26
CA ASP A 73 0.70 2.92 1.51
C ASP A 73 1.70 4.09 1.47
N THR A 74 1.54 5.00 0.52
CA THR A 74 2.51 6.07 0.29
C THR A 74 1.79 7.28 -0.25
N ILE A 75 2.00 8.41 0.42
CA ILE A 75 1.45 9.71 0.05
C ILE A 75 2.59 10.70 -0.17
N VAL A 76 2.33 11.74 -0.96
CA VAL A 76 3.21 12.90 -1.12
C VAL A 76 2.51 14.09 -0.50
N THR A 77 3.25 14.92 0.24
CA THR A 77 2.69 16.11 0.88
C THR A 77 3.56 17.33 0.69
N ILE A 78 2.93 18.49 0.48
CA ILE A 78 3.55 19.83 0.57
C ILE A 78 2.74 20.60 1.62
N ASP A 79 3.39 21.17 2.64
CA ASP A 79 2.72 21.96 3.69
C ASP A 79 1.49 21.28 4.33
N GLN A 80 1.55 19.95 4.49
CA GLN A 80 0.49 19.05 4.99
C GLN A 80 -0.67 18.77 4.01
N ASP A 81 -0.67 19.35 2.82
CA ASP A 81 -1.60 19.02 1.76
C ASP A 81 -1.14 17.77 1.02
N VAL A 82 -2.04 16.78 0.94
CA VAL A 82 -1.77 15.51 0.23
C VAL A 82 -1.93 15.74 -1.26
N LEU A 83 -0.85 15.54 -2.02
CA LEU A 83 -0.89 15.57 -3.47
C LEU A 83 -1.48 14.25 -3.99
N GLY A 84 -2.55 14.38 -4.79
CA GLY A 84 -3.15 13.27 -5.51
C GLY A 84 -2.32 12.84 -6.72
N LYS A 85 -2.86 11.90 -7.50
CA LYS A 85 -2.31 11.65 -8.84
C LYS A 85 -2.69 12.83 -9.74
N PRO A 86 -1.74 13.43 -10.47
CA PRO A 86 -2.08 14.46 -11.43
C PRO A 86 -3.00 13.89 -12.51
N GLN A 87 -4.01 14.67 -12.89
CA GLN A 87 -4.95 14.35 -13.96
C GLN A 87 -4.41 14.75 -15.35
N SER A 88 -3.35 15.58 -15.40
CA SER A 88 -2.70 15.99 -16.64
C SER A 88 -1.19 16.22 -16.48
N VAL A 89 -0.46 16.28 -17.61
CA VAL A 89 0.97 16.65 -17.61
C VAL A 89 1.18 18.09 -17.14
N GLY A 90 0.22 18.99 -17.42
CA GLY A 90 0.27 20.38 -16.94
C GLY A 90 0.14 20.44 -15.42
N GLU A 91 -0.87 19.76 -14.87
CA GLU A 91 -1.05 19.65 -13.41
C GLU A 91 0.17 18.97 -12.76
N ALA A 92 0.75 17.94 -13.38
CA ALA A 92 1.96 17.30 -12.89
C ALA A 92 3.19 18.23 -12.86
N ALA A 93 3.23 19.28 -13.67
CA ALA A 93 4.30 20.27 -13.67
C ALA A 93 4.05 21.42 -12.68
N GLU A 94 2.79 21.63 -12.28
CA GLU A 94 2.37 22.63 -11.30
C GLU A 94 2.41 22.09 -9.85
N MET A 95 2.21 20.77 -9.68
CA MET A 95 2.38 20.05 -8.41
C MET A 95 3.84 19.97 -7.96
#